data_AF-A0AAU7CC19-F1
#
_entry.id   AF-A0AAU7CC19-F1
#
_cell.length_a   1.000
_cell.length_b   1.000
_cell.length_c   1.000
_cell.angle_alpha   90.00
_cell.angle_beta   90.00
_cell.angle_gamma   90.00
#
_symmetry.space_group_name_H-M   'P 1'
#
loop_
_entity.id
_entity.type
_entity.pdbx_description
1 polymer ?
#
loop_
_entity_poly.entity_id
_entity_poly.type
_entity_poly.pdbx_seq_one_letter_code
_entity_poly.pdbx_strand_id
1 'polypeptide(L)'
;MNGRSLAKERSHNPKVQGLAMMTKLAETQLWQQNLASLIRSGLFSRAETGELHGLFTVVGIYGDETCSAPLAKYADARRASDAAYLVNQLAKSRPSVESN
;
A
#
# COMPACT_ATOMS: atom_id res chain seq x y z
N MET A 1 12.64 19.31 52.58
CA MET A 1 11.46 18.66 51.98
C MET A 1 11.50 18.89 50.48
N ASN A 2 11.46 17.80 49.72
CA ASN A 2 11.71 17.73 48.28
C ASN A 2 10.52 18.26 47.46
N GLY A 3 10.82 18.89 46.32
CA GLY A 3 9.81 19.30 45.34
C GLY A 3 10.39 19.78 44.02
N ARG A 4 11.30 19.01 43.40
CA ARG A 4 11.76 19.27 42.03
C ARG A 4 10.64 18.89 41.06
N SER A 5 9.88 19.87 40.59
CA SER A 5 8.89 19.71 39.54
C SER A 5 9.59 19.72 38.17
N LEU A 6 9.82 18.53 37.62
CA LEU A 6 10.29 18.34 36.25
C LEU A 6 9.11 18.57 35.30
N ALA A 7 8.97 19.80 34.79
CA ALA A 7 8.06 20.11 33.70
C ALA A 7 8.53 19.35 32.45
N LYS A 8 7.76 18.30 32.14
CA LYS A 8 7.88 17.44 30.98
C LYS A 8 7.77 18.28 29.71
N GLU A 9 8.90 18.48 29.04
CA GLU A 9 8.97 19.01 27.68
C GLU A 9 8.34 17.99 26.73
N ARG A 10 7.01 18.06 26.54
CA ARG A 10 6.34 17.40 25.42
C ARG A 10 6.39 18.34 24.23
N SER A 11 7.54 18.39 23.57
CA SER A 11 7.69 18.99 22.25
C SER A 11 6.85 18.18 21.25
N HIS A 12 5.61 18.61 21.04
CA HIS A 12 4.78 18.18 19.91
C HIS A 12 5.41 18.78 18.66
N ASN A 13 6.20 18.01 17.93
CA ASN A 13 6.84 18.47 16.70
C ASN A 13 5.98 18.08 15.48
N PRO A 14 5.11 18.97 14.96
CA PRO A 14 4.19 18.65 13.84
C PRO A 14 4.92 18.30 12.54
N LYS A 15 6.21 18.64 12.40
CA LYS A 15 7.03 18.30 11.23
C LYS A 15 7.24 16.78 11.06
N VAL A 16 7.26 16.02 12.15
CA VAL A 16 7.50 14.55 12.09
C VAL A 16 6.26 13.82 11.58
N GLN A 17 5.06 14.31 11.88
CA GLN A 17 3.80 13.73 11.39
C GLN A 17 3.64 13.94 9.87
N GLY A 18 4.03 15.10 9.35
CA GLY A 18 4.03 15.38 7.91
C GLY A 18 4.96 14.44 7.14
N LEU A 19 6.18 14.21 7.63
CA LEU A 19 7.11 13.27 7.00
C LEU A 19 6.56 11.84 7.02
N ALA A 20 6.04 11.37 8.16
CA ALA A 20 5.49 10.01 8.30
C ALA A 20 4.27 9.76 7.39
N MET A 21 3.41 10.77 7.20
CA MET A 21 2.29 10.69 6.25
C MET A 21 2.79 10.60 4.80
N MET A 22 3.83 11.37 4.45
CA MET A 22 4.45 11.31 3.12
C MET A 22 5.11 9.95 2.87
N THR A 23 5.79 9.36 3.86
CA THR A 23 6.41 8.03 3.73
C THR A 23 5.36 6.96 3.48
N LYS A 24 4.27 6.97 4.27
CA LYS A 24 3.18 6.01 4.13
C LYS A 24 2.46 6.11 2.79
N LEU A 25 2.27 7.32 2.27
CA LEU A 25 1.69 7.55 0.94
C LEU A 25 2.63 7.10 -0.17
N ALA A 26 3.92 7.40 -0.06
CA ALA A 26 4.93 6.97 -1.03
C ALA A 26 5.07 5.44 -1.08
N GLU A 27 5.10 4.77 0.08
CA GLU A 27 5.12 3.30 0.16
C GLU A 27 3.86 2.70 -0.46
N THR A 28 2.70 3.30 -0.21
CA THR A 28 1.42 2.84 -0.78
C THR A 28 1.42 2.93 -2.31
N GLN A 29 1.84 4.07 -2.84
CA GLN A 29 1.92 4.27 -4.28
C GLN A 29 2.97 3.34 -4.92
N LEU A 30 4.11 3.13 -4.24
CA LEU A 30 5.18 2.29 -4.76
C LEU A 30 4.76 0.83 -4.94
N TRP A 31 4.17 0.20 -3.92
CA TRP A 31 3.74 -1.21 -4.06
C TRP A 31 2.62 -1.35 -5.10
N GLN A 32 1.72 -0.36 -5.20
CA GLN A 32 0.65 -0.35 -6.21
C GLN A 32 1.21 -0.27 -7.63
N GLN A 33 2.18 0.62 -7.88
CA GLN A 33 2.82 0.76 -9.19
C GLN A 33 3.67 -0.46 -9.55
N ASN A 34 4.37 -1.04 -8.57
CA ASN A 34 5.12 -2.28 -8.77
C ASN A 34 4.18 -3.43 -9.14
N LEU A 35 3.09 -3.64 -8.40
CA LEU A 35 2.13 -4.70 -8.71
C LEU A 35 1.46 -4.48 -10.08
N ALA A 36 1.09 -3.24 -10.41
CA ALA A 36 0.54 -2.91 -11.73
C ALA A 36 1.55 -3.21 -12.85
N SER A 37 2.83 -2.92 -12.64
CA SER A 37 3.90 -3.21 -13.60
C SER A 37 4.12 -4.72 -13.78
N LEU A 38 4.05 -5.50 -12.70
CA LEU A 38 4.14 -6.96 -12.74
C LEU A 38 2.93 -7.61 -13.42
N ILE A 39 1.73 -7.03 -13.29
CA ILE A 39 0.56 -7.46 -14.06
C ILE A 39 0.78 -7.16 -15.55
N ARG A 40 1.28 -5.96 -15.87
CA ARG A 40 1.53 -5.52 -17.24
C ARG A 40 2.61 -6.34 -17.95
N SER A 41 3.62 -6.83 -17.22
CA SER A 41 4.65 -7.70 -17.76
C SER A 41 4.19 -9.15 -17.96
N GLY A 42 3.00 -9.50 -17.46
CA GLY A 42 2.44 -10.84 -17.54
C GLY A 42 2.91 -11.79 -16.43
N LEU A 43 3.63 -11.29 -15.40
CA LEU A 43 3.96 -12.12 -14.23
C LEU A 43 2.68 -12.46 -13.45
N PHE A 44 1.81 -11.47 -13.27
CA PHE A 44 0.49 -11.64 -12.67
C PHE A 44 -0.60 -11.39 -13.71
N SER A 45 -1.72 -12.08 -13.58
CA SER A 45 -2.92 -11.82 -14.39
C SER A 45 -3.74 -10.67 -13.85
N ARG A 46 -3.86 -10.54 -12.52
CA ARG A 46 -4.63 -9.48 -11.85
C ARG A 46 -4.21 -9.32 -10.39
N ALA A 47 -4.64 -8.22 -9.78
CA ALA A 47 -4.61 -8.07 -8.32
C ALA A 47 -5.95 -8.51 -7.71
N GLU A 48 -5.90 -9.17 -6.56
CA GLU A 48 -7.09 -9.61 -5.82
C GLU A 48 -6.90 -9.41 -4.31
N THR A 49 -8.00 -9.49 -3.56
CA THR A 49 -7.97 -9.44 -2.10
C THR A 49 -8.00 -10.84 -1.50
N GLY A 50 -7.19 -11.07 -0.48
CA GLY A 50 -7.23 -12.27 0.35
C GLY A 50 -7.46 -11.92 1.82
N GLU A 51 -7.52 -12.94 2.66
CA GLU A 51 -7.56 -12.79 4.12
C GLU A 51 -6.42 -13.58 4.75
N LEU A 52 -5.72 -12.97 5.71
CA LEU A 52 -4.67 -13.63 6.46
C LEU A 52 -4.74 -13.20 7.94
N HIS A 53 -5.02 -14.15 8.82
CA HIS A 53 -5.14 -13.92 10.28
C HIS A 53 -6.11 -12.78 10.66
N GLY A 54 -7.26 -12.69 9.99
CA GLY A 54 -8.26 -11.65 10.24
C GLY A 54 -7.90 -10.27 9.67
N LEU A 55 -6.84 -10.17 8.86
CA LEU A 55 -6.50 -8.97 8.09
C LEU A 55 -6.79 -9.20 6.62
N PHE A 56 -7.27 -8.17 5.94
CA PHE A 56 -7.48 -8.19 4.50
C PHE A 56 -6.18 -7.86 3.79
N THR A 57 -5.79 -8.68 2.83
CA THR A 57 -4.52 -8.53 2.12
C THR A 57 -4.73 -8.30 0.64
N VAL A 58 -3.81 -7.60 -0.02
CA VAL A 58 -3.77 -7.53 -1.49
C VAL A 58 -2.69 -8.49 -1.99
N VAL A 59 -3.06 -9.34 -2.93
CA VAL A 59 -2.21 -10.36 -3.56
C VAL A 59 -2.22 -10.21 -5.08
N GLY A 60 -1.15 -10.63 -5.74
CA GLY A 60 -1.16 -10.88 -7.17
C GLY A 60 -1.68 -12.28 -7.46
N ILE A 61 -2.49 -12.42 -8.50
CA ILE A 61 -2.97 -13.72 -9.00
C ILE A 61 -2.15 -14.08 -10.22
N TYR A 62 -1.52 -15.25 -10.20
CA TYR A 62 -0.79 -15.80 -11.34
C TYR A 62 -1.75 -16.35 -12.40
N GLY A 63 -1.23 -16.63 -13.60
CA GLY A 63 -2.03 -17.17 -14.71
C GLY A 63 -2.62 -18.57 -14.46
N ASP A 64 -2.07 -19.31 -13.49
CA ASP A 64 -2.57 -20.60 -13.01
C ASP A 64 -3.57 -20.46 -11.85
N GLU A 65 -4.08 -19.24 -11.62
CA GLU A 65 -5.00 -18.86 -10.54
C GLU A 65 -4.44 -19.01 -9.13
N THR A 66 -3.13 -19.24 -8.98
CA THR A 66 -2.49 -19.27 -7.66
C THR A 66 -2.28 -17.86 -7.11
N CYS A 67 -2.35 -17.72 -5.78
CA CYS A 67 -2.14 -16.46 -5.09
C CYS A 67 -0.66 -16.26 -4.71
N SER A 68 -0.15 -15.07 -4.95
CA SER A 68 1.17 -14.66 -4.45
C SER A 68 1.18 -14.43 -2.94
N ALA A 69 2.36 -14.19 -2.40
CA ALA A 69 2.49 -13.65 -1.05
C ALA A 69 1.75 -12.29 -0.91
N PRO A 70 1.23 -11.95 0.29
CA PRO A 70 0.61 -10.65 0.57
C PRO A 70 1.54 -9.47 0.31
N LEU A 71 1.14 -8.55 -0.57
CA LEU A 71 1.89 -7.31 -0.85
C LEU A 71 1.53 -6.18 0.11
N ALA A 72 0.26 -6.11 0.51
CA ALA A 72 -0.24 -5.10 1.44
C ALA A 72 -1.26 -5.73 2.40
N LYS A 73 -1.38 -5.15 3.61
CA LYS A 73 -2.33 -5.59 4.64
C LYS A 73 -3.18 -4.41 5.10
N TYR A 74 -4.46 -4.67 5.29
CA TYR A 74 -5.49 -3.73 5.68
C TYR A 74 -6.31 -4.31 6.82
N ALA A 75 -6.70 -3.46 7.76
CA ALA A 75 -7.65 -3.81 8.81
C ALA A 75 -9.10 -3.81 8.28
N ASP A 76 -9.34 -3.24 7.11
CA ASP A 76 -10.69 -3.06 6.54
C ASP A 76 -10.76 -3.65 5.12
N ALA A 77 -11.82 -4.43 4.88
CA ALA A 77 -12.05 -5.14 3.62
C ALA A 77 -12.25 -4.19 2.44
N ARG A 78 -13.00 -3.10 2.65
CA ARG A 78 -13.30 -2.14 1.59
C ARG A 78 -12.03 -1.45 1.13
N ARG A 79 -11.13 -1.12 2.06
CA ARG A 79 -9.82 -0.54 1.73
C ARG A 79 -8.91 -1.48 0.95
N ALA A 80 -8.90 -2.77 1.29
CA ALA A 80 -8.17 -3.77 0.50
C ALA A 80 -8.76 -3.91 -0.91
N SER A 81 -10.08 -3.96 -1.01
CA SER A 81 -10.79 -4.07 -2.29
C SER A 81 -10.57 -2.87 -3.18
N ASP A 82 -10.62 -1.66 -2.62
CA ASP A 82 -10.33 -0.41 -3.33
C ASP A 82 -8.90 -0.40 -3.85
N ALA A 83 -7.93 -0.79 -3.02
CA ALA A 83 -6.53 -0.85 -3.43
C ALA A 83 -6.29 -1.87 -4.56
N ALA A 84 -6.89 -3.06 -4.48
CA ALA A 84 -6.82 -4.05 -5.56
C ALA A 84 -7.48 -3.53 -6.86
N TYR A 85 -8.62 -2.85 -6.75
CA TYR A 85 -9.27 -2.22 -7.89
C TYR A 85 -8.37 -1.17 -8.55
N LEU A 86 -7.78 -0.24 -7.77
CA LEU A 86 -6.87 0.78 -8.26
C LEU A 86 -5.67 0.18 -9.00
N VAL A 87 -5.05 -0.87 -8.45
CA VAL A 87 -3.94 -1.56 -9.10
C VAL A 87 -4.35 -2.17 -10.44
N ASN A 88 -5.49 -2.85 -10.49
CA ASN A 88 -6.00 -3.41 -11.75
C ASN A 88 -6.28 -2.31 -12.78
N GLN A 89 -6.79 -1.15 -12.36
CA GLN A 89 -6.97 0.00 -13.24
C GLN A 89 -5.64 0.58 -13.72
N LEU A 90 -4.63 0.68 -12.86
CA LEU A 90 -3.26 1.12 -13.21
C LEU A 90 -2.58 0.15 -14.19
N ALA A 91 -2.87 -1.15 -14.08
CA ALA A 91 -2.34 -2.16 -14.99
C ALA A 91 -3.00 -2.07 -16.38
N LYS A 92 -4.32 -1.82 -16.43
CA LYS A 92 -5.09 -1.62 -17.67
C LYS A 92 -4.73 -0.32 -18.39
N SER A 93 -4.53 0.75 -17.63
CA SER A 93 -4.03 2.01 -18.14
C SER A 93 -2.60 1.80 -18.63
N ARG A 94 -2.44 1.52 -19.93
CA ARG A 94 -1.14 1.71 -20.59
C ARG A 94 -0.72 3.14 -20.25
N PRO A 95 0.50 3.39 -19.73
CA PRO A 95 1.04 4.73 -19.88
C PRO A 95 0.97 4.98 -21.38
N SER A 96 0.19 5.99 -21.77
CA SER A 96 0.32 6.56 -23.10
C SER A 96 1.78 6.96 -23.17
N VAL A 97 2.58 6.15 -23.85
CA VAL A 97 3.88 6.59 -24.31
C VAL A 97 3.52 7.72 -25.25
N GLU A 98 3.53 8.95 -24.73
CA GLU A 98 3.74 10.11 -25.58
C GLU A 98 5.10 9.85 -26.23
N SER A 99 5.02 9.30 -27.43
CA SER A 99 6.13 9.26 -28.35
C SER A 99 6.54 10.71 -28.62
N ASN A 100 7.84 10.95 -28.44
CA ASN A 100 8.65 12.06 -28.98
C ASN A 100 8.93 13.23 -28.05
#